data_AF-A0A690LSI0-F1
#
_entry.id   AF-A0A690LSI0-F1
#
_cell.length_a   1.000
_cell.length_b   1.000
_cell.length_c   1.000
_cell.angle_alpha   90.00
_cell.angle_beta   90.00
_cell.angle_gamma   90.00
#
_symmetry.space_group_name_H-M   'P 1'
#
loop_
_entity.id
_entity.type
_entity.pdbx_description
1 polymer ?
#
loop_
_entity_poly.entity_id
_entity_poly.type
_entity_poly.pdbx_seq_one_letter_code
_entity_poly.pdbx_strand_id
1 'polypeptide(L)'
;VSGLQAHQVAMDVEGNNISNVNTTGFKYSRADFGTMFSQTVKIATAPTDGRGGSNPLQIGLGVSVSSTTRIHSQGSVQTTDKNTDVAINGDGFFMVSDDGGLTNYLTRSGDFKLDAYGNFVNNAGFVVQGWNINWDDQTIDSSRSPQNIFIDPGMHIPAAKSTEVAIKANLNSGLNIGTSSRNLYALDSVHGWNNKTQRPEDENDTGTTQFYTTSKNSVEVTEKGVDAGSLFNANGTGLNLRDGQGIWVSYTDAKFTTDRANGANVFDPNLTVPQQNNVIFWGNKDIAVTLDINLNGVRIQNDNIRSLDEAIAYINTFTAPTDTRDGTGVKAVKKADGSGIEFVNDNADGTTDNMKNIDLTVNVGNSAGERNTINYDANTGVFSPQGGNLTTAQNDTDWIAGAAQAGQPQNVKVVTAHKYIYSSNPVTIPPMINPDGGPVFQPNNGNRPTDPASANYWDAIQGSLKNTT
;
A
#
# COMPACT_ATOMS: atom_id res chain seq x y z
N VAL A 1 -39.55 -80.03 56.14
CA VAL A 1 -39.15 -78.71 56.70
C VAL A 1 -38.22 -77.94 55.77
N SER A 2 -37.23 -78.59 55.13
CA SER A 2 -36.27 -77.95 54.19
C SER A 2 -36.92 -77.11 53.08
N GLY A 3 -37.92 -77.64 52.37
CA GLY A 3 -38.62 -76.90 51.30
C GLY A 3 -39.38 -75.66 51.78
N LEU A 4 -39.95 -75.70 52.98
CA LEU A 4 -40.71 -74.56 53.55
C LEU A 4 -39.77 -73.42 53.92
N GLN A 5 -38.60 -73.72 54.49
CA GLN A 5 -37.58 -72.72 54.81
C GLN A 5 -36.93 -72.13 53.55
N ALA A 6 -36.71 -72.94 52.50
CA ALA A 6 -36.20 -72.45 51.23
C ALA A 6 -37.17 -71.46 50.56
N HIS A 7 -38.47 -71.75 50.58
CA HIS A 7 -39.49 -70.80 50.09
C HIS A 7 -39.59 -69.54 50.94
N GLN A 8 -39.37 -69.61 52.26
CA GLN A 8 -39.32 -68.41 53.11
C GLN A 8 -38.22 -67.45 52.65
N VAL A 9 -37.00 -67.96 52.42
CA VAL A 9 -35.88 -67.13 51.94
C VAL A 9 -36.18 -66.49 50.58
N ALA A 10 -36.83 -67.23 49.67
CA ALA A 10 -37.25 -66.67 48.39
C ALA A 10 -38.33 -65.59 48.56
N MET A 11 -39.27 -65.75 49.50
CA MET A 11 -40.25 -64.72 49.83
C MET A 11 -39.61 -63.48 50.46
N ASP A 12 -38.56 -63.62 51.27
CA ASP A 12 -37.85 -62.48 51.85
C ASP A 12 -37.16 -61.64 50.76
N VAL A 13 -36.55 -62.31 49.76
CA VAL A 13 -35.95 -61.65 48.59
C VAL A 13 -37.01 -60.94 47.74
N GLU A 14 -38.12 -61.60 47.45
CA GLU A 14 -39.20 -61.01 46.66
C GLU A 14 -39.92 -59.87 47.40
N GLY A 15 -40.12 -60.02 48.71
CA GLY A 15 -40.64 -58.98 49.58
C GLY A 15 -39.76 -57.73 49.56
N ASN A 16 -38.43 -57.89 49.57
CA ASN A 16 -37.50 -56.77 49.42
C ASN A 16 -37.60 -56.10 48.03
N ASN A 17 -37.66 -56.89 46.95
CA ASN A 17 -37.82 -56.38 45.59
C ASN A 17 -39.09 -55.52 45.45
N ILE A 18 -40.22 -56.00 45.97
CA ILE A 18 -41.50 -55.28 45.95
C ILE A 18 -41.43 -54.02 46.83
N SER A 19 -40.80 -54.11 48.01
CA SER A 19 -40.71 -53.00 48.95
C SER A 19 -39.92 -51.80 48.39
N ASN A 20 -38.94 -52.04 47.51
CA ASN A 20 -38.05 -51.02 46.97
C ASN A 20 -38.30 -50.67 45.50
N VAL A 21 -39.50 -50.97 44.96
CA VAL A 21 -39.82 -50.80 43.54
C VAL A 21 -39.61 -49.37 43.02
N ASN A 22 -39.81 -48.35 43.87
CA ASN A 22 -39.67 -46.93 43.51
C ASN A 22 -38.31 -46.33 43.88
N THR A 23 -37.40 -47.10 44.48
CA THR A 23 -36.08 -46.61 44.89
C THR A 23 -35.17 -46.47 43.67
N THR A 24 -34.64 -45.26 43.44
CA THR A 24 -33.79 -44.96 42.28
C THR A 24 -32.52 -45.82 42.29
N GLY A 25 -32.20 -46.43 41.15
CA GLY A 25 -31.00 -47.26 40.99
C GLY A 25 -31.07 -48.65 41.64
N PHE A 26 -32.21 -49.06 42.21
CA PHE A 26 -32.37 -50.41 42.79
C PHE A 26 -32.20 -51.51 41.73
N LYS A 27 -31.54 -52.61 42.12
CA LYS A 27 -31.34 -53.81 41.31
C LYS A 27 -31.91 -55.02 42.05
N TYR A 28 -32.98 -55.58 41.50
CA TYR A 28 -33.67 -56.72 42.09
C TYR A 28 -32.78 -57.96 42.10
N SER A 29 -33.03 -58.83 43.07
CA SER A 29 -32.33 -60.11 43.21
C SER A 29 -33.31 -61.26 43.12
N ARG A 30 -32.85 -62.44 42.72
CA ARG A 30 -33.65 -63.68 42.76
C ARG A 30 -32.94 -64.75 43.58
N ALA A 31 -33.71 -65.61 44.24
CA ALA A 31 -33.18 -66.79 44.92
C ALA A 31 -33.16 -67.98 43.95
N ASP A 32 -32.04 -68.71 43.90
CA ASP A 32 -31.90 -69.94 43.12
C ASP A 32 -31.92 -71.15 44.07
N PHE A 33 -32.53 -72.25 43.63
CA PHE A 33 -32.69 -73.47 44.42
C PHE A 33 -31.78 -74.59 43.91
N GLY A 34 -31.27 -75.41 44.84
CA GLY A 34 -30.51 -76.62 44.56
C GLY A 34 -31.03 -77.81 45.35
N THR A 35 -31.03 -79.00 44.74
CA THR A 35 -31.36 -80.24 45.43
C THR A 35 -30.26 -80.60 46.42
N MET A 36 -30.64 -81.01 47.64
CA MET A 36 -29.69 -81.59 48.60
C MET A 36 -29.24 -82.99 48.13
N PHE A 37 -28.11 -83.46 48.64
CA PHE A 37 -27.58 -84.79 48.30
C PHE A 37 -28.61 -85.90 48.59
N SER A 38 -28.82 -86.82 47.65
CA SER A 38 -29.78 -87.92 47.79
C SER A 38 -29.17 -89.10 48.56
N GLN A 39 -29.93 -89.67 49.49
CA GLN A 39 -29.54 -90.91 50.18
C GLN A 39 -29.83 -92.13 49.28
N THR A 40 -28.81 -92.91 48.95
CA THR A 40 -28.97 -94.13 48.14
C THR A 40 -29.26 -95.32 49.05
N VAL A 41 -30.48 -95.88 48.98
CA VAL A 41 -30.95 -97.00 49.81
C VAL A 41 -30.68 -98.35 49.14
N LYS A 42 -30.74 -98.41 47.80
CA LYS A 42 -30.30 -99.56 47.02
C LYS A 42 -29.46 -99.10 45.84
N ILE A 43 -28.33 -99.76 45.64
CA ILE A 43 -27.47 -99.52 44.48
C ILE A 43 -28.11 -100.21 43.26
N ALA A 44 -27.90 -99.66 42.08
CA ALA A 44 -28.36 -100.27 40.84
C ALA A 44 -27.70 -101.66 40.66
N THR A 45 -28.46 -102.65 40.19
CA THR A 45 -27.95 -103.99 39.90
C THR A 45 -28.16 -104.39 38.44
N ALA A 46 -27.17 -105.06 37.87
CA ALA A 46 -27.25 -105.65 36.53
C ALA A 46 -28.15 -106.91 36.53
N PRO A 47 -28.71 -107.32 35.38
CA PRO A 47 -29.58 -108.51 35.26
C PRO A 47 -28.86 -109.82 35.58
N THR A 48 -29.53 -110.76 36.29
CA THR A 48 -29.05 -112.11 36.62
C THR A 48 -30.19 -113.14 36.73
N ASP A 49 -29.89 -114.44 36.51
CA ASP A 49 -30.75 -115.63 36.71
C ASP A 49 -32.27 -115.43 36.50
N GLY A 50 -32.65 -115.14 35.26
CA GLY A 50 -34.05 -115.04 34.86
C GLY A 50 -34.79 -113.78 35.34
N ARG A 51 -34.10 -112.78 35.90
CA ARG A 51 -34.65 -111.45 36.23
C ARG A 51 -33.85 -110.29 35.63
N GLY A 52 -34.55 -109.22 35.25
CA GLY A 52 -33.97 -107.98 34.72
C GLY A 52 -33.19 -107.16 35.76
N GLY A 53 -32.32 -106.26 35.31
CA GLY A 53 -31.60 -105.32 36.18
C GLY A 53 -32.57 -104.38 36.91
N SER A 54 -32.13 -103.85 38.06
CA SER A 54 -32.95 -102.97 38.91
C SER A 54 -32.29 -101.59 39.07
N ASN A 55 -33.09 -100.54 38.95
CA ASN A 55 -32.66 -99.15 39.12
C ASN A 55 -32.22 -98.86 40.57
N PRO A 56 -31.31 -97.90 40.79
CA PRO A 56 -30.93 -97.48 42.13
C PRO A 56 -32.13 -96.85 42.82
N LEU A 57 -32.35 -97.22 44.08
CA LEU A 57 -33.38 -96.62 44.91
C LEU A 57 -32.74 -95.47 45.69
N GLN A 58 -32.98 -94.25 45.26
CA GLN A 58 -32.51 -93.03 45.93
C GLN A 58 -33.67 -92.25 46.53
N ILE A 59 -33.47 -91.73 47.74
CA ILE A 59 -34.39 -90.84 48.43
C ILE A 59 -33.73 -89.46 48.50
N GLY A 60 -34.35 -88.46 47.86
CA GLY A 60 -33.89 -87.08 47.95
C GLY A 60 -34.09 -86.51 49.35
N LEU A 61 -33.08 -85.85 49.91
CA LEU A 61 -33.11 -85.30 51.28
C LEU A 61 -33.70 -83.88 51.36
N GLY A 62 -34.12 -83.31 50.24
CA GLY A 62 -34.82 -82.02 50.16
C GLY A 62 -34.15 -81.02 49.22
N VAL A 63 -34.45 -79.74 49.45
CA VAL A 63 -33.98 -78.59 48.64
C VAL A 63 -33.42 -77.51 49.58
N SER A 64 -32.42 -76.77 49.11
CA SER A 64 -31.85 -75.60 49.79
C SER A 64 -31.68 -74.45 48.80
N VAL A 65 -31.55 -73.21 49.29
CA VAL A 65 -31.16 -72.06 48.46
C VAL A 65 -29.68 -72.17 48.13
N SER A 66 -29.33 -72.14 46.83
CA SER A 66 -27.93 -72.23 46.38
C SER A 66 -27.25 -70.86 46.39
N SER A 67 -27.95 -69.82 45.92
CA SER A 67 -27.42 -68.48 45.73
C SER A 67 -28.55 -67.45 45.63
N THR A 68 -28.18 -66.19 45.83
CA THR A 68 -28.99 -65.04 45.40
C THR A 68 -28.22 -64.26 44.35
N THR A 69 -28.82 -64.06 43.18
CA THR A 69 -28.18 -63.32 42.08
C THR A 69 -28.87 -61.98 41.86
N ARG A 70 -28.08 -60.90 41.81
CA ARG A 70 -28.55 -59.55 41.47
C ARG A 70 -28.59 -59.37 39.96
N ILE A 71 -29.67 -58.81 39.43
CA ILE A 71 -29.86 -58.60 38.00
C ILE A 71 -29.67 -57.11 37.66
N HIS A 72 -28.75 -56.82 36.74
CA HIS A 72 -28.32 -55.46 36.39
C HIS A 72 -28.97 -54.87 35.12
N SER A 73 -30.18 -55.31 34.75
CA SER A 73 -30.89 -54.76 33.59
C SER A 73 -31.13 -53.25 33.72
N GLN A 74 -31.08 -52.51 32.60
CA GLN A 74 -31.36 -51.08 32.58
C GLN A 74 -32.82 -50.80 32.96
N GLY A 75 -33.05 -49.81 33.83
CA GLY A 75 -34.39 -49.38 34.23
C GLY A 75 -34.93 -48.26 33.31
N SER A 76 -36.21 -47.93 33.45
CA SER A 76 -36.80 -46.76 32.79
C SER A 76 -36.25 -45.46 33.40
N VAL A 77 -35.94 -44.48 32.55
CA VAL A 77 -35.53 -43.14 32.97
C VAL A 77 -36.74 -42.22 32.98
N GLN A 78 -36.85 -41.39 34.01
CA GLN A 78 -37.84 -40.31 34.11
C GLN A 78 -37.10 -38.98 34.21
N THR A 79 -37.61 -37.95 33.54
CA THR A 79 -37.04 -36.60 33.60
C THR A 79 -37.43 -35.93 34.92
N THR A 80 -36.50 -35.19 35.52
CA THR A 80 -36.74 -34.31 36.67
C THR A 80 -36.47 -32.86 36.27
N ASP A 81 -36.94 -31.91 37.09
CA ASP A 81 -36.69 -30.48 36.88
C ASP A 81 -35.34 -30.00 37.46
N LYS A 82 -34.50 -30.93 37.96
CA LYS A 82 -33.24 -30.62 38.65
C LYS A 82 -32.04 -31.01 37.79
N ASN A 83 -31.29 -29.99 37.35
CA ASN A 83 -30.18 -30.14 36.40
C ASN A 83 -29.01 -31.01 36.89
N THR A 84 -28.82 -31.13 38.20
CA THR A 84 -27.72 -31.93 38.79
C THR A 84 -28.10 -33.39 39.01
N ASP A 85 -29.36 -33.77 38.74
CA ASP A 85 -29.78 -35.17 38.78
C ASP A 85 -29.38 -35.84 37.47
N VAL A 86 -28.51 -36.85 37.56
CA VAL A 86 -27.95 -37.53 36.39
C VAL A 86 -28.16 -39.04 36.46
N ALA A 87 -28.43 -39.66 35.32
CA ALA A 87 -28.57 -41.10 35.20
C ALA A 87 -27.61 -41.65 34.15
N ILE A 88 -26.90 -42.73 34.48
CA ILE A 88 -26.02 -43.43 33.53
C ILE A 88 -26.88 -44.24 32.57
N ASN A 89 -26.77 -43.95 31.27
CA ASN A 89 -27.34 -44.76 30.21
C ASN A 89 -26.31 -45.81 29.74
N GLY A 90 -26.53 -47.08 30.09
CA GLY A 90 -25.59 -48.17 29.83
C GLY A 90 -24.87 -48.65 31.09
N ASP A 91 -23.67 -49.20 30.91
CA ASP A 91 -22.85 -49.76 31.99
C ASP A 91 -22.01 -48.68 32.70
N GLY A 92 -21.61 -48.95 33.95
CA GLY A 92 -20.87 -47.99 34.80
C GLY A 92 -21.55 -47.73 36.15
N PHE A 93 -20.91 -46.96 37.02
CA PHE A 93 -21.44 -46.51 38.31
C PHE A 93 -20.85 -45.15 38.66
N PHE A 94 -21.56 -44.38 39.47
CA PHE A 94 -20.98 -43.20 40.11
C PHE A 94 -20.17 -43.62 41.33
N MET A 95 -19.06 -42.92 41.55
CA MET A 95 -18.18 -43.14 42.70
C MET A 95 -18.43 -42.04 43.74
N VAL A 96 -18.69 -42.45 44.98
CA VAL A 96 -18.87 -41.54 46.12
C VAL A 96 -18.02 -42.00 47.30
N SER A 97 -17.60 -41.07 48.14
CA SER A 97 -16.77 -41.35 49.32
C SER A 97 -17.15 -40.42 50.47
N ASP A 98 -16.98 -40.89 51.70
CA ASP A 98 -17.07 -40.14 52.95
C ASP A 98 -15.72 -39.61 53.45
N ASP A 99 -14.62 -40.16 52.95
CA ASP A 99 -13.26 -39.99 53.49
C ASP A 99 -12.25 -39.44 52.46
N GLY A 100 -12.74 -38.74 51.43
CA GLY A 100 -11.90 -38.10 50.43
C GLY A 100 -11.29 -39.05 49.40
N GLY A 101 -11.95 -40.20 49.18
CA GLY A 101 -11.61 -41.16 48.13
C GLY A 101 -10.79 -42.37 48.59
N LEU A 102 -10.54 -42.53 49.90
CA LEU A 102 -9.88 -43.72 50.45
C LEU A 102 -10.81 -44.94 50.39
N THR A 103 -12.09 -44.73 50.72
CA THR A 103 -13.16 -45.72 50.62
C THR A 103 -14.18 -45.27 49.58
N ASN A 104 -14.25 -46.03 48.48
CA ASN A 104 -15.13 -45.71 47.36
C ASN A 104 -16.36 -46.62 47.34
N TYR A 105 -17.54 -46.01 47.35
CA TYR A 105 -18.82 -46.68 47.16
C TYR A 105 -19.34 -46.42 45.75
N LEU A 106 -19.96 -47.44 45.16
CA LEU A 106 -20.51 -47.37 43.81
C LEU A 106 -22.04 -47.27 43.89
N THR A 107 -22.62 -46.27 43.21
CA THR A 107 -24.07 -46.06 43.16
C THR A 107 -24.56 -45.84 41.74
N ARG A 108 -25.82 -46.22 41.49
CA ARG A 108 -26.57 -45.88 40.27
C ARG A 108 -27.56 -44.74 40.48
N SER A 109 -27.87 -44.37 41.73
CA SER A 109 -28.65 -43.16 42.02
C SER A 109 -27.74 -41.95 41.85
N GLY A 110 -28.18 -40.99 41.04
CA GLY A 110 -27.45 -39.75 40.76
C GLY A 110 -28.20 -38.52 41.24
N ASP A 111 -28.86 -38.62 42.41
CA ASP A 111 -29.58 -37.51 43.05
C ASP A 111 -28.59 -36.54 43.72
N PHE A 112 -27.75 -35.86 42.91
CA PHE A 112 -26.65 -35.03 43.39
C PHE A 112 -27.04 -33.57 43.58
N LYS A 113 -26.42 -32.87 44.53
CA LYS A 113 -26.67 -31.46 44.85
C LYS A 113 -25.41 -30.81 45.42
N LEU A 114 -25.29 -29.49 45.28
CA LEU A 114 -24.27 -28.72 45.98
C LEU A 114 -24.71 -28.47 47.42
N ASP A 115 -23.80 -28.63 48.38
CA ASP A 115 -24.00 -28.17 49.74
C ASP A 115 -23.62 -26.67 49.89
N ALA A 116 -23.83 -26.12 51.10
CA ALA A 116 -23.49 -24.72 51.38
C ALA A 116 -21.97 -24.43 51.36
N TYR A 117 -21.14 -25.47 51.39
CA TYR A 117 -19.68 -25.37 51.39
C TYR A 117 -19.09 -25.54 49.99
N GLY A 118 -19.87 -25.97 49.00
CA GLY A 118 -19.43 -26.21 47.63
C GLY A 118 -19.13 -27.67 47.29
N ASN A 119 -19.33 -28.62 48.20
CA ASN A 119 -19.15 -30.03 47.88
C ASN A 119 -20.32 -30.55 47.04
N PHE A 120 -20.02 -31.37 46.03
CA PHE A 120 -21.04 -32.04 45.23
C PHE A 120 -21.43 -33.38 45.87
N VAL A 121 -22.58 -33.40 46.56
CA VAL A 121 -22.98 -34.49 47.46
C VAL A 121 -24.23 -35.22 46.97
N ASN A 122 -24.37 -36.49 47.38
CA ASN A 122 -25.62 -37.24 47.25
C ASN A 122 -26.54 -37.05 48.47
N ASN A 123 -27.73 -37.67 48.46
CA ASN A 123 -28.68 -37.58 49.58
C ASN A 123 -28.19 -38.20 50.90
N ALA A 124 -27.21 -39.11 50.87
CA ALA A 124 -26.60 -39.71 52.05
C ALA A 124 -25.48 -38.85 52.66
N GLY A 125 -25.11 -37.73 52.01
CA GLY A 125 -24.02 -36.86 52.44
C GLY A 125 -22.63 -37.27 51.95
N PHE A 126 -22.52 -38.30 51.10
CA PHE A 126 -21.26 -38.67 50.47
C PHE A 126 -20.93 -37.74 49.32
N VAL A 127 -19.64 -37.41 49.17
CA VAL A 127 -19.14 -36.52 48.13
C VAL A 127 -18.82 -37.34 46.88
N VAL A 128 -19.29 -36.87 45.73
CA VAL A 128 -19.02 -37.48 44.43
C VAL A 128 -17.55 -37.28 44.07
N GLN A 129 -16.92 -38.35 43.60
CA GLN A 129 -15.53 -38.32 43.17
C GLN A 129 -15.42 -37.91 41.70
N GLY A 130 -14.44 -37.06 41.37
CA GLY A 130 -14.16 -36.55 40.04
C GLY A 130 -12.90 -35.70 40.01
N TRP A 131 -12.85 -34.74 39.10
CA TRP A 131 -11.70 -33.82 38.96
C TRP A 131 -12.18 -32.38 38.95
N ASN A 132 -11.48 -31.52 39.68
CA ASN A 132 -11.73 -30.07 39.68
C ASN A 132 -10.87 -29.37 38.61
N ILE A 133 -11.29 -28.17 38.21
CA ILE A 133 -10.55 -27.31 37.27
C ILE A 133 -9.29 -26.74 37.94
N ASN A 134 -8.20 -26.63 37.17
CA ASN A 134 -7.04 -25.84 37.53
C ASN A 134 -7.19 -24.42 36.95
N TRP A 135 -7.18 -23.39 37.81
CA TRP A 135 -7.39 -22.00 37.38
C TRP A 135 -6.18 -21.39 36.66
N ASP A 136 -4.99 -21.97 36.82
CA ASP A 136 -3.76 -21.49 36.16
C ASP A 136 -3.80 -21.75 34.65
N ASP A 137 -4.38 -22.89 34.22
CA ASP A 137 -4.48 -23.29 32.82
C ASP A 137 -5.93 -23.32 32.30
N GLN A 138 -6.92 -23.16 33.18
CA GLN A 138 -8.36 -23.24 32.89
C GLN A 138 -8.78 -24.60 32.30
N THR A 139 -8.13 -25.69 32.71
CA THR A 139 -8.39 -27.05 32.23
C THR A 139 -8.68 -28.05 33.35
N ILE A 140 -9.24 -29.21 32.97
CA ILE A 140 -9.47 -30.35 33.86
C ILE A 140 -8.51 -31.48 33.47
N ASP A 141 -7.71 -31.96 34.42
CA ASP A 141 -6.81 -33.09 34.22
C ASP A 141 -7.46 -34.40 34.71
N SER A 142 -8.06 -35.15 33.77
CA SER A 142 -8.70 -36.43 34.04
C SER A 142 -7.74 -37.63 34.11
N SER A 143 -6.43 -37.43 33.97
CA SER A 143 -5.44 -38.52 34.03
C SER A 143 -5.04 -38.89 35.46
N ARG A 144 -5.29 -37.99 36.42
CA ARG A 144 -4.99 -38.17 37.84
C ARG A 144 -6.05 -39.02 38.53
N SER A 145 -5.78 -39.47 39.75
CA SER A 145 -6.81 -40.11 40.57
C SER A 145 -7.93 -39.13 40.92
N PRO A 146 -9.21 -39.56 40.90
CA PRO A 146 -10.33 -38.74 41.33
C PRO A 146 -10.20 -38.24 42.78
N GLN A 147 -10.80 -37.09 43.05
CA GLN A 147 -10.91 -36.44 44.36
C GLN A 147 -12.35 -35.97 44.57
N ASN A 148 -12.65 -35.43 45.75
CA ASN A 148 -13.92 -34.76 46.02
C ASN A 148 -14.17 -33.60 45.05
N ILE A 149 -15.32 -33.61 44.38
CA ILE A 149 -15.75 -32.48 43.55
C ILE A 149 -16.10 -31.30 44.46
N PHE A 150 -15.44 -30.16 44.23
CA PHE A 150 -15.60 -28.95 45.01
C PHE A 150 -15.80 -27.74 44.09
N ILE A 151 -16.95 -27.08 44.24
CA ILE A 151 -17.40 -25.93 43.46
C ILE A 151 -17.80 -24.84 44.47
N ASP A 152 -16.84 -23.96 44.80
CA ASP A 152 -17.05 -22.87 45.76
C ASP A 152 -18.18 -21.92 45.29
N PRO A 153 -19.26 -21.72 46.08
CA PRO A 153 -20.31 -20.76 45.75
C PRO A 153 -19.82 -19.31 45.65
N GLY A 154 -18.69 -18.98 46.28
CA GLY A 154 -18.06 -17.65 46.31
C GLY A 154 -16.93 -17.45 45.29
N MET A 155 -16.81 -18.32 44.29
CA MET A 155 -15.72 -18.30 43.33
C MET A 155 -15.57 -16.96 42.60
N HIS A 156 -14.35 -16.42 42.58
CA HIS A 156 -14.01 -15.18 41.88
C HIS A 156 -12.89 -15.44 40.86
N ILE A 157 -13.12 -15.05 39.61
CA ILE A 157 -12.15 -15.16 38.52
C ILE A 157 -11.41 -13.82 38.35
N PRO A 158 -10.07 -13.75 38.45
CA PRO A 158 -9.33 -12.50 38.28
C PRO A 158 -9.40 -11.99 36.83
N ALA A 159 -9.25 -10.67 36.65
CA ALA A 159 -9.21 -10.08 35.31
C ALA A 159 -7.96 -10.53 34.54
N ALA A 160 -8.15 -10.98 33.30
CA ALA A 160 -7.06 -11.32 32.38
C ALA A 160 -6.62 -10.08 31.60
N LYS A 161 -5.30 -9.86 31.49
CA LYS A 161 -4.74 -8.81 30.61
C LYS A 161 -4.96 -9.21 29.16
N SER A 162 -5.39 -8.27 28.32
CA SER A 162 -5.48 -8.50 26.88
C SER A 162 -4.09 -8.80 26.31
N THR A 163 -3.91 -9.99 25.74
CA THR A 163 -2.68 -10.41 25.05
C THR A 163 -2.79 -10.28 23.54
N GLU A 164 -4.01 -10.12 23.02
CA GLU A 164 -4.30 -10.06 21.59
C GLU A 164 -5.34 -8.97 21.30
N VAL A 165 -5.16 -8.30 20.17
CA VAL A 165 -6.15 -7.39 19.57
C VAL A 165 -6.22 -7.72 18.08
N ALA A 166 -7.41 -8.02 17.58
CA ALA A 166 -7.65 -8.28 16.16
C ALA A 166 -8.48 -7.14 15.55
N ILE A 167 -8.09 -6.68 14.36
CA ILE A 167 -8.80 -5.66 13.59
C ILE A 167 -9.06 -6.18 12.17
N LYS A 168 -10.29 -5.97 11.68
CA LYS A 168 -10.68 -6.22 10.30
C LYS A 168 -11.28 -4.93 9.72
N ALA A 169 -10.65 -4.39 8.68
CA ALA A 169 -11.07 -3.15 8.03
C ALA A 169 -10.87 -3.23 6.51
N ASN A 170 -11.57 -2.38 5.77
CA ASN A 170 -11.33 -2.13 4.35
C ASN A 170 -10.60 -0.80 4.19
N LEU A 171 -9.51 -0.77 3.43
CA LEU A 171 -8.76 0.43 3.09
C LEU A 171 -8.98 0.75 1.61
N ASN A 172 -9.51 1.92 1.32
CA ASN A 172 -9.87 2.33 -0.04
C ASN A 172 -8.62 2.65 -0.87
N SER A 173 -8.39 1.89 -1.95
CA SER A 173 -7.30 2.13 -2.93
C SER A 173 -7.77 2.86 -4.19
N GLY A 174 -9.03 3.29 -4.23
CA GLY A 174 -9.64 3.96 -5.38
C GLY A 174 -9.35 5.45 -5.45
N LEU A 175 -9.91 6.10 -6.48
CA LEU A 175 -9.67 7.52 -6.80
C LEU A 175 -10.55 8.51 -6.03
N ASN A 176 -11.45 8.04 -5.16
CA ASN A 176 -12.36 8.91 -4.41
C ASN A 176 -12.31 8.55 -2.94
N ILE A 177 -11.76 9.46 -2.13
CA ILE A 177 -11.57 9.25 -0.67
C ILE A 177 -12.49 10.12 0.19
N GLY A 178 -13.28 11.01 -0.41
CA GLY A 178 -14.10 11.98 0.30
C GLY A 178 -13.22 12.86 1.19
N THR A 179 -13.50 12.88 2.50
CA THR A 179 -12.73 13.63 3.49
C THR A 179 -11.73 12.79 4.27
N SER A 180 -11.56 11.51 3.94
CA SER A 180 -10.62 10.60 4.61
C SER A 180 -9.20 10.83 4.07
N SER A 181 -8.66 12.01 4.34
CA SER A 181 -7.38 12.48 3.81
C SER A 181 -6.48 13.02 4.92
N ARG A 182 -5.21 13.20 4.56
CA ARG A 182 -4.22 13.94 5.34
C ARG A 182 -3.50 14.92 4.41
N ASN A 183 -2.91 15.95 4.99
CA ASN A 183 -2.02 16.82 4.25
C ASN A 183 -0.77 16.05 3.79
N LEU A 184 -0.22 16.47 2.64
CA LEU A 184 1.09 16.01 2.18
C LEU A 184 2.15 16.39 3.21
N TYR A 185 3.19 15.56 3.34
CA TYR A 185 4.27 15.80 4.27
C TYR A 185 5.02 17.09 3.91
N ALA A 186 5.45 17.82 4.94
CA ALA A 186 6.36 18.93 4.73
C ALA A 186 7.72 18.41 4.24
N LEU A 187 8.33 19.14 3.33
CA LEU A 187 9.70 18.97 2.87
C LEU A 187 10.41 20.31 3.06
N ASP A 188 11.68 20.28 3.43
CA ASP A 188 12.50 21.47 3.44
C ASP A 188 13.13 21.75 2.05
N SER A 189 13.97 22.79 1.95
CA SER A 189 14.53 23.23 0.67
C SER A 189 15.82 22.49 0.25
N VAL A 190 16.35 21.60 1.09
CA VAL A 190 17.66 20.96 0.89
C VAL A 190 17.48 19.45 0.83
N HIS A 191 17.75 18.86 -0.34
CA HIS A 191 17.65 17.42 -0.50
C HIS A 191 18.65 16.64 0.37
N GLY A 192 18.18 15.55 0.97
CA GLY A 192 18.94 14.59 1.77
C GLY A 192 19.40 15.15 3.11
N TRP A 193 18.76 16.22 3.61
CA TRP A 193 19.26 16.95 4.77
C TRP A 193 18.14 17.60 5.58
N ASN A 194 18.00 17.22 6.85
CA ASN A 194 17.07 17.89 7.74
C ASN A 194 17.71 19.15 8.35
N ASN A 195 17.22 20.32 7.96
CA ASN A 195 17.74 21.60 8.43
C ASN A 195 17.50 21.88 9.93
N LYS A 196 16.57 21.18 10.59
CA LYS A 196 16.30 21.33 12.03
C LYS A 196 17.25 20.51 12.88
N THR A 197 17.52 19.27 12.49
CA THR A 197 18.43 18.37 13.22
C THR A 197 19.88 18.52 12.76
N GLN A 198 20.10 19.14 11.60
CA GLN A 198 21.39 19.30 10.92
C GLN A 198 22.05 17.94 10.65
N ARG A 199 21.26 16.98 10.16
CA ARG A 199 21.72 15.62 9.86
C ARG A 199 21.39 15.23 8.43
N PRO A 200 22.27 14.45 7.77
CA PRO A 200 21.98 13.89 6.47
C PRO A 200 20.98 12.75 6.63
N GLU A 201 19.79 12.92 6.05
CA GLU A 201 18.71 11.95 6.09
C GLU A 201 17.96 12.02 4.74
N ASP A 202 17.90 10.92 4.00
CA ASP A 202 17.26 10.86 2.68
C ASP A 202 15.72 10.80 2.82
N GLU A 203 15.02 11.77 2.23
CA GLU A 203 13.56 11.88 2.34
C GLU A 203 12.82 10.73 1.65
N ASN A 204 13.46 10.06 0.68
CA ASN A 204 12.87 8.96 -0.06
C ASN A 204 13.12 7.59 0.58
N ASP A 205 13.89 7.53 1.67
CA ASP A 205 14.05 6.30 2.42
C ASP A 205 12.72 5.88 3.07
N THR A 206 12.28 4.67 2.74
CA THR A 206 11.03 4.10 3.28
C THR A 206 11.24 3.49 4.67
N GLY A 207 12.49 3.19 5.05
CA GLY A 207 12.85 2.59 6.33
C GLY A 207 12.97 3.60 7.47
N THR A 208 13.29 4.86 7.16
CA THR A 208 13.38 5.94 8.14
C THR A 208 12.15 6.85 8.08
N THR A 209 11.67 7.27 9.25
CA THR A 209 10.57 8.23 9.38
C THR A 209 10.91 9.19 10.51
N GLN A 210 10.99 10.46 10.16
CA GLN A 210 11.35 11.52 11.08
C GLN A 210 10.09 12.21 11.62
N PHE A 211 10.22 12.75 12.82
CA PHE A 211 9.13 13.41 13.52
C PHE A 211 9.54 14.79 13.99
N TYR A 212 8.58 15.70 14.07
CA TYR A 212 8.74 17.00 14.68
C TYR A 212 7.54 17.33 15.56
N THR A 213 7.77 18.19 16.56
CA THR A 213 6.69 18.74 17.37
C THR A 213 6.09 19.94 16.65
N THR A 214 4.80 19.86 16.33
CA THR A 214 4.06 20.96 15.70
C THR A 214 3.86 22.12 16.67
N SER A 215 3.44 23.28 16.14
CA SER A 215 3.09 24.45 16.95
C SER A 215 1.98 24.20 17.98
N LYS A 216 1.22 23.11 17.83
CA LYS A 216 0.15 22.67 18.74
C LYS A 216 0.57 21.54 19.68
N ASN A 217 1.88 21.29 19.82
CA ASN A 217 2.42 20.23 20.66
C ASN A 217 1.92 18.81 20.28
N SER A 218 1.68 18.59 18.99
CA SER A 218 1.44 17.27 18.41
C SER A 218 2.73 16.77 17.76
N VAL A 219 2.96 15.46 17.76
CA VAL A 219 4.11 14.86 17.05
C VAL A 219 3.63 14.37 15.69
N GLU A 220 4.16 14.94 14.63
CA GLU A 220 3.79 14.61 13.25
C GLU A 220 5.01 14.23 12.40
N VAL A 221 4.74 13.57 11.27
CA VAL A 221 5.76 13.14 10.30
C VAL A 221 6.18 14.32 9.43
N THR A 222 7.48 14.42 9.14
CA THR A 222 8.08 15.41 8.22
C THR A 222 9.14 14.75 7.33
N GLU A 223 9.63 15.47 6.33
CA GLU A 223 10.74 15.06 5.45
C GLU A 223 10.52 13.68 4.82
N LYS A 224 9.33 13.47 4.23
CA LYS A 224 8.99 12.20 3.58
C LYS A 224 8.50 12.40 2.16
N GLY A 225 9.30 11.93 1.21
CA GLY A 225 8.95 11.81 -0.19
C GLY A 225 7.75 10.89 -0.38
N VAL A 226 6.88 11.23 -1.33
CA VAL A 226 5.70 10.46 -1.69
C VAL A 226 5.69 10.26 -3.20
N ASP A 227 5.30 9.07 -3.65
CA ASP A 227 5.03 8.84 -5.06
C ASP A 227 3.91 9.79 -5.52
N ALA A 228 4.24 10.69 -6.45
CA ALA A 228 3.31 11.66 -7.00
C ALA A 228 2.07 11.02 -7.65
N GLY A 229 2.15 9.76 -8.07
CA GLY A 229 1.01 8.97 -8.57
C GLY A 229 -0.08 8.72 -7.52
N SER A 230 0.25 8.83 -6.23
CA SER A 230 -0.67 8.62 -5.11
C SER A 230 -1.35 9.90 -4.59
N LEU A 231 -1.13 11.04 -5.27
CA LEU A 231 -1.66 12.33 -4.82
C LEU A 231 -3.14 12.51 -5.15
N PHE A 232 -3.82 13.23 -4.26
CA PHE A 232 -5.22 13.62 -4.38
C PHE A 232 -5.33 15.14 -4.32
N ASN A 233 -6.34 15.69 -4.99
CA ASN A 233 -6.69 17.11 -4.85
C ASN A 233 -7.50 17.37 -3.57
N ALA A 234 -7.81 18.63 -3.31
CA ALA A 234 -8.58 19.05 -2.14
C ALA A 234 -10.00 18.46 -2.07
N ASN A 235 -10.57 18.03 -3.21
CA ASN A 235 -11.89 17.37 -3.26
C ASN A 235 -11.82 15.87 -2.94
N GLY A 236 -10.61 15.33 -2.68
CA GLY A 236 -10.41 13.90 -2.45
C GLY A 236 -10.50 13.07 -3.73
N THR A 237 -10.32 13.68 -4.91
CA THR A 237 -10.20 12.98 -6.19
C THR A 237 -8.72 12.77 -6.52
N GLY A 238 -8.36 11.54 -6.89
CA GLY A 238 -7.00 11.20 -7.27
C GLY A 238 -6.57 11.96 -8.53
N LEU A 239 -5.35 12.51 -8.52
CA LEU A 239 -4.79 13.19 -9.70
C LEU A 239 -4.58 12.23 -10.86
N ASN A 240 -4.39 10.94 -10.56
CA ASN A 240 -4.26 9.85 -11.53
C ASN A 240 -3.14 10.10 -12.56
N LEU A 241 -2.01 10.62 -12.08
CA LEU A 241 -0.80 10.81 -12.87
C LEU A 241 -0.23 9.47 -13.32
N ARG A 242 0.15 9.37 -14.60
CA ARG A 242 0.69 8.15 -15.22
C ARG A 242 2.03 8.42 -15.89
N ASP A 243 2.79 7.34 -16.11
CA ASP A 243 4.10 7.40 -16.75
C ASP A 243 4.09 8.17 -18.07
N GLY A 244 5.10 9.03 -18.25
CA GLY A 244 5.27 9.88 -19.41
C GLY A 244 4.43 11.16 -19.40
N GLN A 245 3.48 11.30 -18.47
CA GLN A 245 2.82 12.58 -18.25
C GLN A 245 3.74 13.55 -17.51
N GLY A 246 3.52 14.83 -17.73
CA GLY A 246 4.39 15.86 -17.20
C GLY A 246 3.81 17.26 -17.38
N ILE A 247 4.60 18.24 -16.99
CA ILE A 247 4.25 19.66 -17.11
C ILE A 247 5.41 20.45 -17.70
N TRP A 248 5.06 21.54 -18.37
CA TRP A 248 5.99 22.60 -18.71
C TRP A 248 6.00 23.64 -17.62
N VAL A 249 7.19 24.11 -17.25
CA VAL A 249 7.36 25.21 -16.30
C VAL A 249 8.27 26.24 -16.94
N SER A 250 7.74 27.44 -17.15
CA SER A 250 8.48 28.62 -17.59
C SER A 250 8.79 29.48 -16.37
N TYR A 251 10.07 29.80 -16.17
CA TYR A 251 10.49 30.67 -15.07
C TYR A 251 10.45 32.15 -15.44
N THR A 252 10.56 32.45 -16.74
CA THR A 252 10.49 33.79 -17.31
C THR A 252 10.21 33.69 -18.81
N ASP A 253 9.72 34.77 -19.41
CA ASP A 253 9.52 34.84 -20.86
C ASP A 253 10.87 34.71 -21.58
N ALA A 254 10.91 33.94 -22.66
CA ALA A 254 12.07 33.89 -23.54
C ALA A 254 12.11 35.18 -24.38
N LYS A 255 13.26 35.84 -24.40
CA LYS A 255 13.46 37.09 -25.15
C LYS A 255 14.80 37.05 -25.88
N PHE A 256 14.77 37.42 -27.15
CA PHE A 256 15.96 37.61 -27.97
C PHE A 256 15.77 38.86 -28.83
N THR A 257 16.79 39.71 -28.90
CA THR A 257 16.77 40.92 -29.72
C THR A 257 17.87 40.81 -30.75
N THR A 258 17.54 41.08 -32.02
CA THR A 258 18.54 41.10 -33.09
C THR A 258 19.61 42.14 -32.77
N ASP A 259 20.87 41.74 -32.91
CA ASP A 259 21.98 42.61 -32.60
C ASP A 259 22.14 43.71 -33.66
N ARG A 260 22.70 44.84 -33.25
CA ARG A 260 23.15 45.90 -34.14
C ARG A 260 24.64 46.07 -33.90
N ALA A 261 25.46 45.65 -34.86
CA ALA A 261 26.89 45.89 -34.78
C ALA A 261 27.17 47.38 -34.53
N ASN A 262 28.07 47.68 -33.59
CA ASN A 262 28.44 49.04 -33.21
C ASN A 262 28.82 49.86 -34.46
N GLY A 263 28.06 50.92 -34.74
CA GLY A 263 28.28 51.82 -35.88
C GLY A 263 27.52 51.46 -37.18
N ALA A 264 26.75 50.37 -37.22
CA ALA A 264 25.86 50.09 -38.35
C ALA A 264 24.71 51.10 -38.36
N ASN A 265 24.43 51.75 -39.50
CA ASN A 265 23.29 52.64 -39.64
C ASN A 265 22.08 51.88 -40.18
N VAL A 266 20.86 52.33 -39.85
CA VAL A 266 19.64 51.80 -40.46
C VAL A 266 19.44 52.50 -41.80
N PHE A 267 19.00 51.77 -42.83
CA PHE A 267 18.68 52.37 -44.13
C PHE A 267 17.63 53.48 -43.97
N ASP A 268 17.91 54.66 -44.53
CA ASP A 268 16.99 55.79 -44.54
C ASP A 268 16.56 56.10 -45.98
N PRO A 269 15.30 55.84 -46.37
CA PRO A 269 14.83 56.14 -47.72
C PRO A 269 14.76 57.64 -48.03
N ASN A 270 14.81 58.52 -47.03
CA ASN A 270 14.76 59.97 -47.23
C ASN A 270 16.14 60.58 -47.50
N LEU A 271 17.22 59.83 -47.24
CA LEU A 271 18.58 60.31 -47.41
C LEU A 271 19.03 60.13 -48.87
N THR A 272 19.06 61.23 -49.62
CA THR A 272 19.41 61.26 -51.05
C THR A 272 20.92 61.29 -51.32
N VAL A 273 21.73 60.72 -50.42
CA VAL A 273 23.16 60.56 -50.67
C VAL A 273 23.36 59.54 -51.80
N PRO A 274 24.34 59.71 -52.69
CA PRO A 274 24.55 58.78 -53.81
C PRO A 274 24.72 57.32 -53.40
N GLN A 275 25.22 57.08 -52.18
CA GLN A 275 25.52 55.76 -51.65
C GLN A 275 25.38 55.75 -50.12
N GLN A 276 24.61 54.80 -49.60
CA GLN A 276 24.49 54.49 -48.17
C GLN A 276 25.33 53.25 -47.87
N ASN A 277 26.41 53.41 -47.12
CA ASN A 277 27.40 52.35 -46.86
C ASN A 277 27.03 51.48 -45.66
N ASN A 278 27.07 50.15 -45.84
CA ASN A 278 26.92 49.14 -44.79
C ASN A 278 25.71 49.39 -43.86
N VAL A 279 24.58 49.76 -44.46
CA VAL A 279 23.34 50.00 -43.73
C VAL A 279 22.57 48.69 -43.56
N ILE A 280 21.89 48.54 -42.43
CA ILE A 280 20.94 47.44 -42.22
C ILE A 280 19.76 47.66 -43.15
N PHE A 281 19.47 46.67 -43.99
CA PHE A 281 18.49 46.80 -45.06
C PHE A 281 17.39 45.73 -44.94
N TRP A 282 16.13 46.17 -44.89
CA TRP A 282 14.94 45.32 -44.77
C TRP A 282 14.04 45.36 -46.01
N GLY A 283 14.57 45.82 -47.14
CA GLY A 283 13.81 46.03 -48.37
C GLY A 283 13.32 47.47 -48.54
N ASN A 284 12.89 47.78 -49.76
CA ASN A 284 12.20 49.00 -50.14
C ASN A 284 11.31 48.73 -51.38
N LYS A 285 10.53 49.72 -51.82
CA LYS A 285 9.71 49.68 -53.04
C LYS A 285 10.46 49.16 -54.27
N ASP A 286 11.76 49.46 -54.38
CA ASP A 286 12.58 49.10 -55.55
C ASP A 286 13.28 47.74 -55.38
N ILE A 287 13.66 47.36 -54.16
CA ILE A 287 14.50 46.18 -53.87
C ILE A 287 13.79 45.27 -52.86
N ALA A 288 13.55 44.02 -53.25
CA ALA A 288 13.05 42.98 -52.34
C ALA A 288 14.21 42.33 -51.59
N VAL A 289 13.96 41.92 -50.35
CA VAL A 289 14.90 41.10 -49.57
C VAL A 289 14.32 39.71 -49.33
N THR A 290 15.21 38.74 -49.23
CA THR A 290 14.89 37.35 -48.88
C THR A 290 15.00 37.17 -47.38
N LEU A 291 13.89 36.82 -46.74
CA LEU A 291 13.85 36.29 -45.38
C LEU A 291 13.91 34.76 -45.47
N ASP A 292 14.92 34.13 -44.88
CA ASP A 292 15.00 32.68 -44.72
C ASP A 292 15.57 32.34 -43.35
N ILE A 293 14.67 31.96 -42.43
CA ILE A 293 15.02 31.61 -41.05
C ILE A 293 14.35 30.29 -40.66
N ASN A 294 14.93 29.59 -39.70
CA ASN A 294 14.30 28.47 -39.03
C ASN A 294 14.07 28.84 -37.56
N LEU A 295 12.81 28.90 -37.14
CA LEU A 295 12.42 29.30 -35.79
C LEU A 295 11.64 28.18 -35.13
N ASN A 296 12.16 27.64 -34.02
CA ASN A 296 11.62 26.49 -33.30
C ASN A 296 11.30 25.29 -34.23
N GLY A 297 12.14 25.05 -35.23
CA GLY A 297 11.97 23.97 -36.22
C GLY A 297 11.03 24.28 -37.38
N VAL A 298 10.40 25.46 -37.41
CA VAL A 298 9.54 25.90 -38.51
C VAL A 298 10.33 26.84 -39.42
N ARG A 299 10.49 26.46 -40.69
CA ARG A 299 11.15 27.30 -41.70
C ARG A 299 10.21 28.40 -42.18
N ILE A 300 10.67 29.64 -42.07
CA ILE A 300 9.97 30.86 -42.51
C ILE A 300 10.76 31.43 -43.69
N GLN A 301 10.19 31.30 -44.89
CA GLN A 301 10.82 31.77 -46.12
C GLN A 301 9.89 32.73 -46.88
N ASN A 302 10.42 33.87 -47.33
CA ASN A 302 9.75 34.83 -48.21
C ASN A 302 10.79 35.68 -48.95
N ASP A 303 10.72 35.73 -50.27
CA ASP A 303 11.66 36.42 -51.16
C ASP A 303 11.19 37.81 -51.61
N ASN A 304 10.02 38.26 -51.17
CA ASN A 304 9.40 39.52 -51.59
C ASN A 304 9.11 40.47 -50.42
N ILE A 305 9.98 40.48 -49.40
CA ILE A 305 9.87 41.42 -48.28
C ILE A 305 10.32 42.81 -48.73
N ARG A 306 9.50 43.84 -48.46
CA ARG A 306 9.76 45.24 -48.83
C ARG A 306 9.95 46.16 -47.64
N SER A 307 9.68 45.70 -46.42
CA SER A 307 9.93 46.45 -45.19
C SER A 307 10.10 45.53 -43.98
N LEU A 308 10.69 46.06 -42.90
CA LEU A 308 10.78 45.38 -41.61
C LEU A 308 9.39 45.03 -41.05
N ASP A 309 8.40 45.89 -41.23
CA ASP A 309 7.04 45.66 -40.72
C ASP A 309 6.36 44.50 -41.46
N GLU A 310 6.61 44.33 -42.76
CA GLU A 310 6.18 43.16 -43.53
C GLU A 310 6.86 41.87 -43.07
N ALA A 311 8.16 41.90 -42.79
CA ALA A 311 8.88 40.75 -42.23
C ALA A 311 8.27 40.33 -40.89
N ILE A 312 8.02 41.30 -40.00
CA ILE A 312 7.39 41.06 -38.69
C ILE A 312 5.99 40.49 -38.85
N ALA A 313 5.16 41.08 -39.70
CA ALA A 313 3.81 40.59 -39.96
C ALA A 313 3.83 39.16 -40.50
N TYR A 314 4.74 38.86 -41.43
CA TYR A 314 4.90 37.53 -42.00
C TYR A 314 5.37 36.52 -40.96
N ILE A 315 6.38 36.83 -40.16
CA ILE A 315 6.85 35.97 -39.06
C ILE A 315 5.71 35.68 -38.07
N ASN A 316 4.92 36.70 -37.71
CA ASN A 316 3.79 36.54 -36.79
C ASN A 316 2.67 35.66 -37.34
N THR A 317 2.61 35.37 -38.65
CA THR A 317 1.69 34.35 -39.18
C THR A 317 2.06 32.93 -38.78
N PHE A 318 3.28 32.70 -38.25
CA PHE A 318 3.79 31.40 -37.81
C PHE A 318 3.73 31.22 -36.28
N THR A 319 3.28 32.23 -35.52
CA THR A 319 3.19 32.15 -34.06
C THR A 319 2.23 31.04 -33.63
N ALA A 320 1.03 30.99 -34.21
CA ALA A 320 0.03 29.96 -33.93
C ALA A 320 0.11 28.81 -34.95
N PRO A 321 -0.21 27.57 -34.54
CA PRO A 321 -0.34 26.45 -35.47
C PRO A 321 -1.54 26.62 -36.40
N THR A 322 -1.47 25.99 -37.58
CA THR A 322 -2.58 25.85 -38.53
C THR A 322 -2.85 24.38 -38.80
N ASP A 323 -3.93 24.07 -39.55
CA ASP A 323 -4.33 22.70 -39.86
C ASP A 323 -3.22 21.86 -40.54
N THR A 324 -2.26 22.51 -41.21
CA THR A 324 -1.21 21.85 -42.00
C THR A 324 0.21 22.21 -41.58
N ARG A 325 0.38 23.06 -40.56
CA ARG A 325 1.70 23.57 -40.17
C ARG A 325 1.75 23.82 -38.69
N ASP A 326 2.85 23.39 -38.08
CA ASP A 326 3.16 23.70 -36.71
C ASP A 326 3.34 25.20 -36.46
N GLY A 327 3.02 25.62 -35.24
CA GLY A 327 3.31 26.97 -34.74
C GLY A 327 4.67 27.03 -34.06
N THR A 328 5.16 28.24 -33.82
CA THR A 328 6.39 28.47 -33.07
C THR A 328 6.16 28.99 -31.65
N GLY A 329 4.98 29.55 -31.36
CA GLY A 329 4.71 30.29 -30.11
C GLY A 329 5.48 31.61 -29.99
N VAL A 330 6.38 31.92 -30.92
CA VAL A 330 7.22 33.11 -30.86
C VAL A 330 6.53 34.28 -31.54
N LYS A 331 6.52 35.43 -30.88
CA LYS A 331 6.05 36.70 -31.41
C LYS A 331 7.25 37.59 -31.78
N ALA A 332 7.21 38.12 -32.99
CA ALA A 332 8.14 39.15 -33.46
C ALA A 332 7.54 40.54 -33.23
N VAL A 333 8.34 41.43 -32.64
CA VAL A 333 7.99 42.84 -32.40
C VAL A 333 9.08 43.72 -33.01
N LYS A 334 8.70 44.89 -33.51
CA LYS A 334 9.65 45.85 -34.04
C LYS A 334 10.52 46.39 -32.91
N LYS A 335 11.84 46.30 -33.08
CA LYS A 335 12.79 46.93 -32.16
C LYS A 335 12.59 48.45 -32.19
N ALA A 336 12.68 49.09 -31.02
CA ALA A 336 12.37 50.52 -30.88
C ALA A 336 13.23 51.45 -31.77
N ASP A 337 14.46 51.04 -32.10
CA ASP A 337 15.38 51.80 -32.95
C ASP A 337 15.18 51.55 -34.47
N GLY A 338 14.22 50.69 -34.85
CA GLY A 338 13.95 50.32 -36.23
C GLY A 338 15.06 49.49 -36.90
N SER A 339 16.08 49.06 -36.16
CA SER A 339 17.21 48.30 -36.72
C SER A 339 16.88 46.82 -36.97
N GLY A 340 15.89 46.27 -36.26
CA GLY A 340 15.52 44.87 -36.44
C GLY A 340 14.35 44.42 -35.56
N ILE A 341 14.45 43.20 -35.03
CA ILE A 341 13.33 42.46 -34.42
C ILE A 341 13.64 42.12 -32.97
N GLU A 342 12.63 42.26 -32.11
CA GLU A 342 12.57 41.70 -30.77
C GLU A 342 11.67 40.46 -30.80
N PHE A 343 12.27 39.29 -30.63
CA PHE A 343 11.57 38.01 -30.47
C PHE A 343 11.22 37.81 -29.01
N VAL A 344 9.93 37.56 -28.75
CA VAL A 344 9.40 37.30 -27.41
C VAL A 344 8.52 36.07 -27.47
N ASN A 345 8.73 35.12 -26.56
CA ASN A 345 7.87 33.97 -26.32
C ASN A 345 7.54 33.91 -24.84
N ASP A 346 6.26 34.00 -24.49
CA ASP A 346 5.78 33.88 -23.10
C ASP A 346 5.77 32.41 -22.62
N ASN A 347 5.98 31.47 -23.55
CA ASN A 347 5.97 30.02 -23.35
C ASN A 347 4.64 29.47 -22.82
N ALA A 348 3.57 30.27 -22.81
CA ALA A 348 2.28 29.86 -22.24
C ALA A 348 1.48 28.99 -23.22
N ASP A 349 1.65 29.21 -24.52
CA ASP A 349 0.87 28.57 -25.57
C ASP A 349 1.41 27.20 -25.99
N GLY A 350 0.52 26.27 -26.30
CA GLY A 350 0.85 24.92 -26.77
C GLY A 350 1.50 24.01 -25.72
N THR A 351 1.66 22.73 -26.05
CA THR A 351 2.15 21.69 -25.11
C THR A 351 3.38 20.93 -25.60
N THR A 352 3.91 21.31 -26.76
CA THR A 352 4.99 20.63 -27.48
C THR A 352 6.28 21.47 -27.47
N ASP A 353 7.43 20.81 -27.74
CA ASP A 353 8.75 21.44 -27.66
C ASP A 353 8.89 22.69 -28.58
N ASN A 354 8.29 22.68 -29.77
CA ASN A 354 8.30 23.78 -30.74
C ASN A 354 7.56 25.06 -30.28
N MET A 355 6.67 24.96 -29.29
CA MET A 355 5.92 26.10 -28.77
C MET A 355 6.59 26.74 -27.55
N LYS A 356 7.76 26.23 -27.15
CA LYS A 356 8.47 26.63 -25.94
C LYS A 356 9.85 27.16 -26.31
N ASN A 357 10.34 28.12 -25.52
CA ASN A 357 11.65 28.74 -25.69
C ASN A 357 11.79 29.46 -27.05
N ILE A 358 12.99 29.97 -27.32
CA ILE A 358 13.36 30.52 -28.63
C ILE A 358 14.60 29.77 -29.12
N ASP A 359 14.50 29.14 -30.28
CA ASP A 359 15.59 28.52 -31.02
C ASP A 359 15.54 29.04 -32.46
N LEU A 360 16.44 29.96 -32.78
CA LEU A 360 16.47 30.68 -34.06
C LEU A 360 17.77 30.35 -34.80
N THR A 361 17.64 29.89 -36.03
CA THR A 361 18.74 29.78 -36.99
C THR A 361 18.47 30.69 -38.17
N VAL A 362 19.44 31.51 -38.55
CA VAL A 362 19.36 32.31 -39.77
C VAL A 362 19.99 31.51 -40.91
N ASN A 363 19.22 31.18 -41.94
CA ASN A 363 19.69 30.31 -43.01
C ASN A 363 20.57 31.07 -44.01
N VAL A 364 21.49 30.34 -44.64
CA VAL A 364 22.31 30.88 -45.74
C VAL A 364 21.40 31.39 -46.86
N GLY A 365 21.66 32.60 -47.36
CA GLY A 365 20.83 33.23 -48.39
C GLY A 365 19.82 34.25 -47.85
N ASN A 366 19.66 34.38 -46.53
CA ASN A 366 18.91 35.48 -45.92
C ASN A 366 19.56 36.82 -46.28
N SER A 367 18.82 37.76 -46.85
CA SER A 367 19.27 39.15 -47.09
C SER A 367 18.48 40.17 -46.27
N ALA A 368 17.38 39.76 -45.64
CA ALA A 368 16.58 40.61 -44.77
C ALA A 368 17.34 40.94 -43.48
N GLY A 369 17.53 42.22 -43.19
CA GLY A 369 18.23 42.68 -41.99
C GLY A 369 19.75 42.50 -42.03
N GLU A 370 20.31 42.11 -43.18
CA GLU A 370 21.75 42.05 -43.40
C GLU A 370 22.30 43.42 -43.86
N ARG A 371 23.58 43.69 -43.56
CA ARG A 371 24.25 44.93 -43.94
C ARG A 371 24.57 44.94 -45.42
N ASN A 372 24.03 45.95 -46.09
CA ASN A 372 24.15 46.15 -47.52
C ASN A 372 24.60 47.57 -47.83
N THR A 373 25.26 47.75 -48.98
CA THR A 373 25.52 49.07 -49.54
C THR A 373 24.52 49.35 -50.66
N ILE A 374 23.75 50.42 -50.50
CA ILE A 374 22.64 50.76 -51.40
C ILE A 374 22.93 52.12 -52.06
N ASN A 375 22.80 52.15 -53.39
CA ASN A 375 22.98 53.34 -54.21
C ASN A 375 21.64 54.01 -54.48
N TYR A 376 21.67 55.35 -54.59
CA TYR A 376 20.53 56.15 -55.00
C TYR A 376 20.85 56.89 -56.30
N ASP A 377 20.07 56.65 -57.35
CA ASP A 377 20.15 57.45 -58.58
C ASP A 377 19.22 58.66 -58.49
N ALA A 378 19.82 59.85 -58.39
CA ALA A 378 19.11 61.11 -58.26
C ALA A 378 18.24 61.47 -59.48
N ASN A 379 18.49 60.89 -60.67
CA ASN A 379 17.72 61.19 -61.87
C ASN A 379 16.45 60.35 -61.98
N THR A 380 16.49 59.12 -61.49
CA THR A 380 15.39 58.14 -61.62
C THR A 380 14.64 57.91 -60.31
N GLY A 381 15.21 58.30 -59.17
CA GLY A 381 14.62 58.09 -57.84
C GLY A 381 14.60 56.62 -57.41
N VAL A 382 15.49 55.80 -58.00
CA VAL A 382 15.55 54.35 -57.80
C VAL A 382 16.72 54.00 -56.89
N PHE A 383 16.45 53.15 -55.90
CA PHE A 383 17.49 52.52 -55.10
C PHE A 383 17.97 51.22 -55.76
N SER A 384 19.28 50.97 -55.74
CA SER A 384 19.88 49.74 -56.30
C SER A 384 20.98 49.18 -55.39
N PRO A 385 21.16 47.85 -55.33
CA PRO A 385 22.24 47.24 -54.58
C PRO A 385 23.60 47.48 -55.26
N GLN A 386 24.63 47.79 -54.47
CA GLN A 386 26.00 47.92 -54.96
C GLN A 386 26.48 46.57 -55.53
N GLY A 387 26.79 46.52 -56.83
CA GLY A 387 27.25 45.29 -57.49
C GLY A 387 26.14 44.35 -57.98
N GLY A 388 24.89 44.78 -57.97
CA GLY A 388 23.76 44.09 -58.61
C GLY A 388 23.02 43.07 -57.74
N ASN A 389 23.64 42.54 -56.68
CA ASN A 389 23.02 41.63 -55.72
C ASN A 389 23.22 42.12 -54.29
N LEU A 390 22.28 41.78 -53.39
CA LEU A 390 22.44 41.99 -51.96
C LEU A 390 23.43 40.99 -51.37
N THR A 391 24.12 41.40 -50.31
CA THR A 391 24.82 40.49 -49.41
C THR A 391 23.79 39.62 -48.70
N THR A 392 24.13 38.35 -48.57
CA THR A 392 23.31 37.37 -47.85
C THR A 392 24.08 36.82 -46.66
N ALA A 393 23.35 36.38 -45.64
CA ALA A 393 23.88 35.54 -44.58
C ALA A 393 24.67 34.38 -45.20
N GLN A 394 25.88 34.20 -44.68
CA GLN A 394 26.75 33.07 -45.02
C GLN A 394 26.91 32.22 -43.76
N ASN A 395 28.13 32.10 -43.24
CA ASN A 395 28.35 31.53 -41.92
C ASN A 395 27.94 32.51 -40.81
N ASP A 396 28.08 33.81 -41.07
CA ASP A 396 27.71 34.89 -40.14
C ASP A 396 26.42 35.58 -40.61
N THR A 397 25.67 36.10 -39.66
CA THR A 397 24.48 36.95 -39.88
C THR A 397 24.59 38.19 -39.01
N ASP A 398 24.09 39.32 -39.51
CA ASP A 398 24.01 40.55 -38.74
C ASP A 398 22.92 40.54 -37.66
N TRP A 399 22.09 39.49 -37.60
CA TRP A 399 21.05 39.34 -36.58
C TRP A 399 21.61 38.89 -35.23
N ILE A 400 22.74 38.18 -35.22
CA ILE A 400 23.25 37.50 -34.03
C ILE A 400 24.68 37.98 -33.75
N ALA A 401 24.92 38.43 -32.53
CA ALA A 401 26.25 38.84 -32.08
C ALA A 401 27.24 37.66 -32.12
N GLY A 402 28.35 37.80 -32.86
CA GLY A 402 29.44 36.82 -32.91
C GLY A 402 29.81 36.41 -34.33
N ALA A 403 30.79 35.52 -34.46
CA ALA A 403 31.15 34.87 -35.72
C ALA A 403 31.05 33.35 -35.54
N ALA A 404 30.43 32.66 -36.50
CA ALA A 404 30.27 31.21 -36.47
C ALA A 404 31.53 30.48 -36.94
N GLN A 405 31.69 29.22 -36.53
CA GLN A 405 32.70 28.33 -37.11
C GLN A 405 32.35 27.99 -38.56
N ALA A 406 33.35 27.85 -39.43
CA ALA A 406 33.15 27.63 -40.87
C ALA A 406 32.28 26.39 -41.15
N GLY A 407 31.16 26.57 -41.87
CA GLY A 407 30.32 25.49 -42.40
C GLY A 407 28.99 25.24 -41.69
N GLN A 408 28.58 26.05 -40.69
CA GLN A 408 27.25 25.98 -40.07
C GLN A 408 26.65 27.39 -39.95
N PRO A 409 25.34 27.58 -40.24
CA PRO A 409 24.68 28.86 -40.02
C PRO A 409 24.65 29.20 -38.52
N GLN A 410 24.82 30.48 -38.20
CA GLN A 410 24.76 30.97 -36.83
C GLN A 410 23.33 30.82 -36.27
N ASN A 411 23.24 30.27 -35.06
CA ASN A 411 21.99 30.10 -34.35
C ASN A 411 22.07 30.69 -32.94
N VAL A 412 20.92 31.05 -32.40
CA VAL A 412 20.76 31.50 -31.02
C VAL A 412 19.65 30.71 -30.36
N LYS A 413 19.92 30.24 -29.14
CA LYS A 413 18.97 29.48 -28.35
C LYS A 413 18.84 30.10 -26.97
N VAL A 414 17.62 30.48 -26.61
CA VAL A 414 17.25 31.08 -25.33
C VAL A 414 16.30 30.12 -24.62
N VAL A 415 16.80 29.46 -23.57
CA VAL A 415 16.05 28.49 -22.77
C VAL A 415 15.62 29.15 -21.47
N THR A 416 14.31 29.22 -21.25
CA THR A 416 13.69 29.76 -20.01
C THR A 416 12.57 28.87 -19.46
N ALA A 417 12.14 27.86 -20.24
CA ALA A 417 11.17 26.85 -19.85
C ALA A 417 11.75 25.43 -19.97
N HIS A 418 11.42 24.60 -18.99
CA HIS A 418 11.82 23.19 -18.90
C HIS A 418 10.58 22.29 -18.75
N LYS A 419 10.72 21.02 -19.14
CA LYS A 419 9.68 20.00 -18.98
C LYS A 419 10.04 19.03 -17.85
N TYR A 420 9.04 18.63 -17.07
CA TYR A 420 9.19 17.70 -15.95
C TYR A 420 8.24 16.52 -16.18
N ILE A 421 8.80 15.32 -16.24
CA ILE A 421 8.07 14.10 -16.63
C ILE A 421 8.09 13.11 -15.48
N TYR A 422 6.93 12.53 -15.18
CA TYR A 422 6.77 11.50 -14.18
C TYR A 422 7.08 10.10 -14.71
N SER A 423 7.67 9.29 -13.85
CA SER A 423 7.97 7.87 -14.05
C SER A 423 7.71 7.13 -12.74
N SER A 424 7.00 6.01 -12.82
CA SER A 424 6.73 5.09 -11.72
C SER A 424 7.97 4.29 -11.29
N ASN A 425 8.98 4.22 -12.16
CA ASN A 425 10.26 3.60 -11.81
C ASN A 425 11.06 4.50 -10.86
N PRO A 426 11.83 3.92 -9.92
CA PRO A 426 12.75 4.70 -9.09
C PRO A 426 13.71 5.52 -9.94
N VAL A 427 13.79 6.83 -9.68
CA VAL A 427 14.71 7.77 -10.32
C VAL A 427 15.57 8.42 -9.26
N THR A 428 16.90 8.37 -9.44
CA THR A 428 17.85 9.09 -8.60
C THR A 428 18.28 10.37 -9.29
N ILE A 429 18.14 11.51 -8.61
CA ILE A 429 18.56 12.81 -9.13
C ILE A 429 20.05 13.01 -8.78
N PRO A 430 20.89 13.51 -9.71
CA PRO A 430 22.28 13.83 -9.41
C PRO A 430 22.39 14.84 -8.26
N PRO A 431 23.18 14.56 -7.21
CA PRO A 431 23.30 15.46 -6.06
C PRO A 431 24.03 16.75 -6.46
N MET A 432 23.73 17.86 -5.78
CA MET A 432 24.36 19.15 -6.01
C MET A 432 24.45 19.93 -4.70
N ILE A 433 25.51 20.74 -4.54
CA ILE A 433 25.66 21.61 -3.36
C ILE A 433 24.55 22.66 -3.32
N ASN A 434 23.96 22.86 -2.14
CA ASN A 434 23.03 23.94 -1.86
C ASN A 434 23.64 24.90 -0.82
N PRO A 435 23.68 26.23 -1.06
CA PRO A 435 24.15 27.21 -0.08
C PRO A 435 23.39 27.22 1.27
N ASP A 436 22.13 26.77 1.29
CA ASP A 436 21.28 26.84 2.48
C ASP A 436 21.60 25.77 3.54
N GLY A 437 22.21 24.64 3.15
CA GLY A 437 22.48 23.53 4.05
C GLY A 437 23.06 22.31 3.32
N GLY A 438 23.42 21.28 4.10
CA GLY A 438 24.02 20.05 3.57
C GLY A 438 25.55 20.08 3.49
N PRO A 439 26.14 19.17 2.70
CA PRO A 439 27.59 19.12 2.47
C PRO A 439 28.12 20.42 1.86
N VAL A 440 29.32 20.84 2.30
CA VAL A 440 29.99 22.04 1.80
C VAL A 440 30.79 21.77 0.54
N PHE A 441 30.85 22.76 -0.36
CA PHE A 441 31.63 22.71 -1.59
C PHE A 441 33.13 22.47 -1.31
N GLN A 442 33.72 21.50 -2.01
CA GLN A 442 35.14 21.17 -1.90
C GLN A 442 35.92 21.77 -3.09
N PRO A 443 36.72 22.84 -2.89
CA PRO A 443 37.46 23.47 -3.98
C PRO A 443 38.62 22.59 -4.47
N ASN A 444 38.95 22.71 -5.76
CA ASN A 444 40.05 21.96 -6.40
C ASN A 444 41.03 22.88 -7.15
N ASN A 445 41.60 23.88 -6.46
CA ASN A 445 42.71 24.72 -6.96
C ASN A 445 42.54 25.24 -8.41
N GLY A 446 41.33 25.66 -8.78
CA GLY A 446 41.00 26.17 -10.13
C GLY A 446 40.59 25.10 -11.16
N ASN A 447 40.71 23.81 -10.82
CA ASN A 447 40.19 22.70 -11.60
C ASN A 447 38.76 22.32 -11.15
N ARG A 448 38.04 21.59 -12.01
CA ARG A 448 36.73 21.02 -11.67
C ARG A 448 36.85 20.09 -10.44
N PRO A 449 35.97 20.20 -9.43
CA PRO A 449 35.96 19.30 -8.28
C PRO A 449 35.75 17.82 -8.65
N THR A 450 36.19 16.92 -7.76
CA THR A 450 36.05 15.46 -7.95
C THR A 450 34.87 14.85 -7.17
N ASP A 451 34.49 15.45 -6.04
CA ASP A 451 33.26 15.11 -5.33
C ASP A 451 32.03 15.34 -6.24
N PRO A 452 31.13 14.34 -6.43
CA PRO A 452 30.01 14.47 -7.36
C PRO A 452 29.13 15.70 -7.12
N ALA A 453 28.81 16.02 -5.86
CA ALA A 453 27.92 17.14 -5.54
C ALA A 453 28.56 18.49 -5.89
N SER A 454 29.83 18.67 -5.52
CA SER A 454 30.62 19.87 -5.85
C SER A 454 30.86 20.00 -7.35
N ALA A 455 31.06 18.87 -8.03
CA ALA A 455 31.31 18.83 -9.46
C ALA A 455 30.07 19.20 -10.29
N ASN A 456 28.89 18.71 -9.90
CA ASN A 456 27.63 19.09 -10.52
C ASN A 456 27.31 20.58 -10.27
N TYR A 457 27.59 21.08 -9.06
CA TYR A 457 27.45 22.51 -8.73
C TYR A 457 28.36 23.38 -9.59
N TRP A 458 29.61 22.95 -9.81
CA TRP A 458 30.55 23.61 -10.72
C TRP A 458 29.97 23.69 -12.13
N ASP A 459 29.55 22.58 -12.73
CA ASP A 459 29.03 22.59 -14.09
C ASP A 459 27.75 23.44 -14.22
N ALA A 460 26.90 23.45 -13.18
CA ALA A 460 25.66 24.21 -13.16
C ALA A 460 25.90 25.72 -13.31
N ILE A 461 26.92 26.27 -12.65
CA ILE A 461 27.25 27.71 -12.75
C ILE A 461 27.85 28.08 -14.13
N GLN A 462 28.33 27.11 -14.91
CA GLN A 462 28.69 27.33 -16.33
C GLN A 462 27.53 27.12 -17.31
N GLY A 463 26.32 26.86 -16.80
CA GLY A 463 25.12 26.74 -17.63
C GLY A 463 24.83 25.32 -18.11
N SER A 464 25.40 24.28 -17.49
CA SER A 464 25.09 22.88 -17.85
C SER A 464 23.60 22.56 -17.74
N LEU A 465 22.87 23.23 -16.83
CA LEU A 465 21.43 23.08 -16.64
C LEU A 465 20.59 23.89 -17.67
N LYS A 466 21.21 24.76 -18.46
CA LYS A 466 20.55 25.49 -19.57
C LYS A 466 20.48 24.62 -20.82
N ASN A 467 19.93 23.42 -20.66
CA ASN A 467 19.72 22.46 -21.73
C ASN A 467 18.21 22.20 -21.92
N THR A 468 17.86 21.55 -23.02
CA THR A 468 16.47 21.19 -23.37
C THR A 468 16.26 19.68 -23.46
N THR A 469 17.23 18.91 -22.99
CA THR A 469 17.24 17.45 -23.01
C THR A 469 16.50 16.87 -21.84
#